data_AF-A0A7K3XCG7-F1
#
_entry.id   AF-A0A7K3XCG7-F1
#
_cell.length_a   1.000
_cell.length_b   1.000
_cell.length_c   1.000
_cell.angle_alpha   90.00
_cell.angle_beta   90.00
_cell.angle_gamma   90.00
#
_symmetry.space_group_name_H-M   'P 1'
#
loop_
_entity.id
_entity.type
_entity.pdbx_description
1 polymer ?
#
loop_
_entity_poly.entity_id
_entity_poly.type
_entity_poly.pdbx_seq_one_letter_code
_entity_poly.pdbx_strand_id
1 'polypeptide(L)' 'MDAIWFGDDFGTQVSLIIPPETFREQLKPHYKRMIDRFKEAKPDIIPILHCDGAVADLLDAYTAS' A
#
# COMPACT_ATOMS: atom_id res chain seq x y z
N MET A 1 6.35 16.48 -11.39
CA MET A 1 5.73 15.58 -10.39
C MET A 1 6.81 14.66 -9.86
N ASP A 2 7.08 14.74 -8.56
CA ASP A 2 8.19 14.00 -7.92
C ASP A 2 7.69 12.84 -7.04
N ALA A 3 6.40 12.86 -6.72
CA ALA A 3 5.71 11.77 -6.08
C ALA A 3 4.43 11.43 -6.86
N ILE A 4 3.96 10.19 -6.66
CA ILE A 4 2.63 9.73 -7.07
C ILE A 4 1.91 9.20 -5.84
N TRP A 5 0.67 9.65 -5.66
CA TRP A 5 -0.13 9.35 -4.47
C TRP A 5 -1.30 8.44 -4.85
N PHE A 6 -1.47 7.35 -4.10
CA PHE A 6 -2.60 6.43 -4.18
C PHE A 6 -3.36 6.48 -2.87
N GLY A 7 -4.65 6.79 -2.93
CA GLY A 7 -5.56 6.67 -1.79
C GLY A 7 -6.38 5.39 -1.91
N ASP A 8 -6.26 4.49 -0.94
CA ASP A 8 -7.11 3.31 -0.83
C ASP A 8 -7.90 3.32 0.49
N ASP A 9 -9.21 3.07 0.45
CA ASP A 9 -10.05 3.10 1.67
C ASP A 9 -10.35 1.67 2.13
N PHE A 10 -9.32 0.96 2.62
CA PHE A 10 -9.46 -0.41 3.16
C PHE A 10 -9.54 -0.47 4.68
N GLY A 11 -9.24 0.61 5.39
CA GLY A 11 -9.44 0.71 6.82
C GLY A 11 -10.86 1.18 7.16
N THR A 12 -11.38 0.68 8.28
CA THR A 12 -12.55 1.23 8.96
C THR A 12 -12.07 2.01 10.19
N GLN A 13 -13.01 2.52 10.99
CA GLN A 13 -12.69 3.16 12.28
C GLN A 13 -11.91 2.25 13.25
N VAL A 14 -12.05 0.92 13.13
CA VAL A 14 -11.53 -0.03 14.13
C VAL A 14 -10.68 -1.17 13.57
N SER A 15 -10.86 -1.56 12.30
CA SER A 15 -10.11 -2.66 11.66
C SER A 15 -10.04 -2.52 10.14
N LEU A 16 -9.32 -3.41 9.47
CA LEU A 16 -9.42 -3.58 8.02
C LEU A 16 -10.82 -4.07 7.59
N ILE A 17 -11.23 -3.71 6.37
CA ILE A 17 -12.44 -4.20 5.69
C ILE A 17 -12.26 -5.66 5.22
N ILE A 18 -11.04 -6.03 4.85
CA ILE A 18 -10.67 -7.38 4.42
C ILE A 18 -9.61 -7.97 5.36
N PRO A 19 -9.51 -9.31 5.46
CA PRO A 19 -8.44 -9.93 6.23
C PRO A 19 -7.04 -9.45 5.76
N PRO A 20 -6.08 -9.24 6.67
CA PRO A 20 -4.73 -8.83 6.33
C PRO A 20 -4.04 -9.78 5.33
N GLU A 21 -4.29 -11.09 5.45
CA GLU A 21 -3.77 -12.11 4.53
C GLU A 21 -4.32 -11.92 3.12
N THR A 22 -5.63 -11.69 2.97
CA THR A 22 -6.26 -11.40 1.69
C THR A 22 -5.64 -10.16 1.02
N PHE A 23 -5.36 -9.09 1.77
CA PHE A 23 -4.65 -7.93 1.24
C PHE A 23 -3.25 -8.31 0.73
N ARG A 24 -2.49 -9.08 1.51
CA ARG A 24 -1.10 -9.46 1.19
C ARG A 24 -1.02 -10.37 -0.04
N GLU A 25 -1.96 -11.29 -0.19
CA GLU A 25 -1.94 -12.26 -1.28
C GLU A 25 -2.55 -11.71 -2.57
N GLN A 26 -3.60 -10.90 -2.46
CA GLN A 26 -4.39 -10.49 -3.62
C GLN A 26 -4.12 -9.05 -4.06
N LEU A 27 -3.93 -8.10 -3.13
CA LEU A 27 -3.81 -6.67 -3.48
C LEU A 27 -2.36 -6.19 -3.56
N LYS A 28 -1.52 -6.57 -2.58
CA LYS A 28 -0.10 -6.16 -2.54
C LYS A 28 0.67 -6.46 -3.84
N PRO A 29 0.48 -7.61 -4.53
CA PRO A 29 1.15 -7.86 -5.81
C PRO A 29 0.74 -6.88 -6.91
N HIS A 30 -0.50 -6.38 -6.89
CA HIS A 30 -1.01 -5.42 -7.87
C HIS A 30 -0.37 -4.05 -7.67
N TYR A 31 -0.29 -3.58 -6.42
CA TYR A 31 0.43 -2.35 -6.07
C TYR A 31 1.90 -2.43 -6.44
N LYS A 32 2.56 -3.57 -6.17
CA LYS A 32 3.96 -3.77 -6.58
C LYS A 32 4.14 -3.63 -8.09
N ARG A 33 3.34 -4.35 -8.90
CA ARG A 33 3.44 -4.26 -10.38
C ARG A 33 3.24 -2.84 -10.89
N MET A 34 2.29 -2.11 -10.31
CA MET A 34 2.00 -0.73 -10.65
C MET A 34 3.20 0.18 -10.31
N ILE A 35 3.75 0.08 -9.09
CA ILE A 35 4.91 0.87 -8.67
C ILE A 35 6.14 0.54 -9.51
N ASP A 36 6.39 -0.74 -9.79
CA ASP A 36 7.49 -1.19 -10.64
C ASP A 36 7.40 -0.51 -12.02
N ARG A 37 6.19 -0.47 -12.61
CA ARG A 37 5.96 0.20 -13.90
C ARG A 37 6.22 1.70 -13.86
N PHE A 38 5.89 2.37 -12.76
CA PHE A 38 6.20 3.80 -12.60
C PHE A 38 7.70 4.04 -12.43
N LYS A 39 8.40 3.18 -11.68
CA LYS A 39 9.85 3.27 -11.51
C LYS A 39 10.62 2.95 -12.78
N GLU A 40 10.11 2.08 -13.65
CA GLU A 40 10.68 1.89 -14.99
C GLU A 40 10.67 3.17 -15.82
N ALA A 41 9.61 3.98 -15.71
CA ALA A 41 9.47 5.23 -16.47
C ALA A 41 10.21 6.41 -15.81
N LYS A 42 10.24 6.47 -14.47
CA LYS A 42 10.97 7.48 -13.68
C LYS A 42 11.52 6.80 -12.42
N PRO A 43 12.79 6.36 -12.41
CA PRO A 43 13.38 5.61 -11.29
C PRO A 43 13.30 6.33 -9.94
N ASP A 44 13.39 7.66 -9.97
CA ASP A 44 13.40 8.51 -8.78
C ASP A 44 11.98 8.92 -8.30
N ILE A 45 10.92 8.39 -8.92
CA ILE A 45 9.56 8.69 -8.47
C ILE A 45 9.31 8.11 -7.08
N ILE A 46 8.72 8.91 -6.19
CA ILE A 46 8.36 8.50 -4.84
C ILE A 46 6.91 8.01 -4.83
N PRO A 47 6.65 6.70 -4.64
CA PRO A 47 5.29 6.20 -4.47
C PRO A 47 4.83 6.43 -3.02
N ILE A 48 3.62 6.97 -2.86
CA ILE A 48 2.96 7.14 -1.56
C ILE A 48 1.66 6.34 -1.62
N LEU A 49 1.51 5.33 -0.76
CA LEU A 49 0.22 4.69 -0.51
C LEU A 49 -0.35 5.25 0.78
N HIS A 50 -1.55 5.81 0.68
CA HIS A 50 -2.33 6.30 1.79
C HIS A 50 -3.56 5.44 1.94
N CYS A 51 -3.81 5.02 3.17
CA CYS A 51 -5.01 4.34 3.56
C CYS A 51 -5.64 5.05 4.75
N ASP A 52 -6.93 5.34 4.67
CA ASP A 52 -7.70 5.84 5.81
C ASP A 52 -8.14 4.70 6.74
N GLY A 53 -8.24 4.99 8.03
CA GLY A 53 -8.71 4.04 9.05
C GLY A 53 -7.62 3.17 9.69
N ALA A 54 -8.05 2.12 10.38
CA ALA A 54 -7.20 1.25 11.19
C ALA A 54 -6.51 0.17 10.33
N VAL A 55 -5.26 0.44 9.93
CA VAL A 55 -4.44 -0.44 9.06
C VAL A 55 -3.18 -0.99 9.74
N ALA A 56 -3.06 -0.86 11.06
CA ALA A 56 -1.86 -1.25 11.81
C ALA A 56 -1.44 -2.71 11.53
N ASP A 57 -2.42 -3.63 11.37
CA ASP A 57 -2.17 -5.04 11.07
C ASP A 57 -1.43 -5.28 9.74
N LEU A 58 -1.46 -4.31 8.80
CA LEU A 58 -0.67 -4.37 7.56
C LEU A 58 0.77 -3.89 7.76
N LEU A 59 1.01 -3.09 8.80
CA LEU A 59 2.28 -2.43 9.08
C LEU A 59 3.24 -3.30 9.91
N ASP A 60 2.77 -4.35 10.59
CA ASP A 60 3.61 -5.28 11.36
C ASP A 60 4.75 -5.91 10.53
N ALA A 61 4.60 -5.98 9.21
CA ALA A 61 5.65 -6.43 8.30
C ALA A 61 6.83 -5.43 8.12
N TYR A 62 6.70 -4.20 8.62
CA TYR A 62 7.62 -3.08 8.37
C TYR A 62 8.26 -2.51 9.65
N THR A 63 7.82 -2.93 10.85
CA THR A 63 8.30 -2.43 12.15
C THR A 63 9.27 -3.39 12.86
N ALA A 64 9.55 -4.57 12.30
CA ALA A 64 10.64 -5.43 12.75
C ALA A 64 11.96 -5.00 12.10
N SER A 65 12.61 -3.99 12.70
CA SER A 65 14.02 -3.61 12.44
C SER A 65 14.81 -3.61 13.74
#